data_AF-A0A1D2RMG6-F1
#
_entry.id   AF-A0A1D2RMG6-F1
#
_cell.length_a   1.000
_cell.length_b   1.000
_cell.length_c   1.000
_cell.angle_alpha   90.00
_cell.angle_beta   90.00
_cell.angle_gamma   90.00
#
_symmetry.space_group_name_H-M   'P 1'
#
loop_
_entity.id
_entity.type
_entity.pdbx_description
1 polymer ?
#
loop_
_entity_poly.entity_id
_entity_poly.type
_entity_poly.pdbx_seq_one_letter_code
_entity_poly.pdbx_strand_id
1 'polypeptide(L)'
;MILGSKPPRGPGEAHIFRRNRRYVAYLAFGFIVGGIVGFATGFFDQGDGNLLAGEWERLRLPPLLALGVAGLLVAGFLALPIYGFRMVDDYQREHSFIGYTGGFLAVMAAFPAWAALHAGGFVPAPHAFGIFAVGFVAMCLSYLYARWRI
;
A
#
# COMPACT_ATOMS: atom_id res chain seq x y z
N MET A 1 6.62 -19.34 -29.84
CA MET A 1 5.86 -18.28 -30.57
C MET A 1 6.20 -16.88 -30.01
N ILE A 2 7.48 -16.55 -29.81
CA ILE A 2 7.92 -15.46 -28.91
C ILE A 2 8.59 -14.26 -29.63
N LEU A 3 8.83 -14.33 -30.95
CA LEU A 3 9.51 -13.25 -31.70
C LEU A 3 8.79 -12.89 -33.01
N GLY A 4 7.47 -12.72 -32.95
CA GLY A 4 6.73 -12.07 -34.03
C GLY A 4 6.81 -10.55 -33.88
N SER A 5 7.31 -9.84 -34.89
CA SER A 5 7.26 -8.38 -34.94
C SER A 5 5.81 -7.93 -34.73
N LYS A 6 5.57 -7.19 -33.64
CA LYS A 6 4.23 -6.66 -33.35
C LYS A 6 3.78 -5.78 -34.53
N PRO A 7 2.54 -5.91 -35.00
CA PRO A 7 2.04 -5.08 -36.09
C PRO A 7 2.22 -3.59 -35.74
N PRO A 8 2.45 -2.73 -36.76
CA PRO A 8 2.64 -1.31 -36.54
C PRO A 8 1.41 -0.74 -35.82
N ARG A 9 1.63 -0.23 -34.61
CA ARG A 9 0.57 0.29 -33.75
C ARG A 9 0.04 1.60 -34.32
N GLY A 10 -1.28 1.78 -34.25
CA GLY A 10 -1.89 3.07 -34.55
C GLY A 10 -1.36 4.17 -33.63
N PRO A 11 -1.42 5.46 -34.03
CA PRO A 11 -0.91 6.57 -33.22
C PRO A 11 -1.54 6.63 -31.81
N GLY A 12 -2.83 6.29 -31.70
CA GLY A 12 -3.55 6.19 -30.41
C GLY A 12 -3.06 5.04 -29.54
N GLU A 13 -2.86 3.85 -30.11
CA GLU A 13 -2.33 2.69 -29.39
C GLU A 13 -0.89 2.92 -28.90
N ALA A 14 -0.07 3.60 -29.70
CA ALA A 14 1.29 3.98 -29.33
C ALA A 14 1.32 4.98 -28.15
N HIS A 15 0.32 5.84 -28.04
CA HIS A 15 0.18 6.76 -26.90
C HIS A 15 -0.24 6.01 -25.62
N ILE A 16 -1.27 5.15 -25.69
CA ILE A 16 -1.74 4.35 -24.55
C ILE A 16 -0.62 3.44 -24.03
N PHE A 17 0.12 2.77 -24.93
CA PHE A 17 1.22 1.90 -24.54
C PHE A 17 2.35 2.65 -23.81
N ARG A 18 2.69 3.86 -24.27
CA ARG A 18 3.69 4.71 -23.60
C ARG A 18 3.22 5.16 -22.23
N ARG A 19 1.95 5.55 -22.07
CA ARG A 19 1.36 5.89 -20.76
C ARG A 19 1.39 4.70 -19.81
N ASN A 20 0.91 3.55 -20.25
CA ASN A 20 0.89 2.34 -19.43
C ASN A 20 2.30 1.92 -18.99
N ARG A 21 3.30 2.00 -19.89
CA ARG A 21 4.70 1.69 -19.53
C ARG A 21 5.26 2.63 -18.47
N ARG A 22 4.93 3.93 -18.54
CA ARG A 22 5.32 4.92 -17.52
C ARG A 22 4.66 4.59 -16.18
N TYR A 23 3.38 4.25 -16.20
CA TYR A 23 2.64 3.87 -14.99
C TYR A 23 3.19 2.60 -14.35
N VAL A 24 3.49 1.56 -15.14
CA VAL A 24 4.12 0.33 -14.62
C VAL A 24 5.51 0.61 -14.04
N ALA A 25 6.33 1.44 -14.71
CA ALA A 25 7.63 1.84 -14.18
C ALA A 25 7.49 2.63 -12.86
N TYR A 26 6.45 3.47 -12.76
CA TYR A 26 6.12 4.21 -11.55
C TYR A 26 5.74 3.30 -10.38
N LEU A 27 4.90 2.29 -10.63
CA LEU A 27 4.56 1.27 -9.63
C LEU A 27 5.78 0.44 -9.22
N ALA A 28 6.62 0.05 -10.18
CA ALA A 28 7.86 -0.67 -9.90
C ALA A 28 8.82 0.15 -9.02
N PHE A 29 8.93 1.45 -9.29
CA PHE A 29 9.71 2.36 -8.44
C PHE A 29 9.15 2.40 -7.00
N GLY A 30 7.83 2.55 -6.84
CA GLY A 30 7.20 2.52 -5.52
C GLY A 30 7.46 1.20 -4.77
N PHE A 31 7.37 0.07 -5.47
CA PHE A 31 7.68 -1.25 -4.91
C PHE A 31 9.14 -1.36 -4.44
N ILE A 32 10.09 -0.88 -5.24
CA ILE A 32 11.52 -0.89 -4.89
C ILE A 32 11.77 -0.02 -3.65
N VAL A 33 11.21 1.19 -3.61
CA VAL A 33 11.35 2.10 -2.46
C VAL A 33 10.76 1.47 -1.21
N GLY A 34 9.57 0.90 -1.29
CA GLY A 34 8.94 0.19 -0.17
C GLY A 34 9.77 -1.02 0.29
N GLY A 35 10.34 -1.79 -0.63
CA GLY A 35 11.25 -2.89 -0.33
C GLY A 35 12.53 -2.43 0.37
N ILE A 36 13.13 -1.32 -0.06
CA ILE A 36 14.31 -0.73 0.59
C ILE A 36 13.96 -0.28 2.02
N VAL A 37 12.81 0.38 2.21
CA VAL A 37 12.36 0.80 3.54
C VAL A 37 12.18 -0.41 4.45
N GLY A 38 11.42 -1.42 4.01
CA GLY A 38 11.17 -2.63 4.78
C GLY A 38 12.45 -3.39 5.13
N PHE A 39 13.37 -3.52 4.16
CA PHE A 39 14.67 -4.12 4.38
C PHE A 39 15.52 -3.32 5.38
N ALA A 40 15.61 -2.00 5.22
CA ALA A 40 16.39 -1.15 6.10
C ALA A 40 15.82 -1.18 7.54
N THR A 41 14.51 -1.16 7.71
CA THR A 41 13.90 -1.28 9.04
C THR A 41 14.15 -2.64 9.68
N GLY A 42 14.15 -3.73 8.91
CA GLY A 42 14.38 -5.08 9.46
C GLY A 42 15.86 -5.40 9.71
N PHE A 43 16.77 -4.91 8.86
CA PHE A 43 18.20 -5.19 8.98
C PHE A 43 18.88 -4.35 10.06
N PHE A 44 18.41 -3.12 10.29
CA PHE A 44 18.98 -2.19 11.26
C PHE A 44 18.13 -2.07 12.53
N ASP A 45 17.21 -3.00 12.78
CA ASP A 45 16.48 -3.06 14.03
C ASP A 45 17.46 -3.38 15.17
N GLN A 46 17.51 -2.50 16.17
CA GLN A 46 18.36 -2.65 17.35
C GLN A 46 17.53 -3.03 18.58
N GLY A 47 16.21 -3.16 18.43
CA GLY A 47 15.30 -3.53 19.49
C GLY A 47 15.03 -5.03 19.54
N ASP A 48 14.69 -5.53 20.74
CA ASP A 48 14.15 -6.89 20.92
C ASP A 48 12.62 -6.94 20.67
N GLY A 49 12.02 -5.82 20.28
CA GLY A 49 10.58 -5.68 20.11
C GLY A 49 10.10 -6.21 18.76
N ASN A 50 8.90 -6.80 18.74
CA ASN A 50 8.25 -7.24 17.50
C ASN A 50 7.07 -6.34 17.15
N LEU A 51 7.13 -5.73 15.95
CA LEU A 51 6.07 -4.89 15.37
C LEU A 51 4.71 -5.60 15.28
N LEU A 52 4.73 -6.90 14.98
CA LEU A 52 3.51 -7.72 14.84
C LEU A 52 2.94 -8.14 16.20
N ALA A 53 3.78 -8.23 17.23
CA ALA A 53 3.38 -8.57 18.60
C ALA A 53 2.94 -7.34 19.42
N GLY A 54 3.08 -6.12 18.87
CA GLY A 54 2.68 -4.89 19.55
C GLY A 54 3.65 -4.41 20.63
N GLU A 55 4.91 -4.85 20.61
CA GLU A 55 5.93 -4.48 21.59
C GLU A 55 6.61 -3.15 21.24
N TRP A 56 5.82 -2.08 21.13
CA TRP A 56 6.26 -0.79 20.60
C TRP A 56 7.39 -0.13 21.39
N GLU A 57 7.39 -0.31 22.71
CA GLU A 57 8.37 0.31 23.62
C GLU A 57 9.79 -0.25 23.46
N ARG A 58 9.89 -1.44 22.86
CA ARG A 58 11.14 -2.16 22.64
C ARG A 58 11.72 -1.94 21.25
N LEU A 59 10.98 -1.30 20.34
CA LEU A 59 11.47 -0.97 19.00
C LEU A 59 12.53 0.12 19.09
N ARG A 60 13.70 -0.12 18.48
CA ARG A 60 14.80 0.85 18.47
C ARG A 60 15.42 0.90 17.09
N LEU A 61 15.35 2.07 16.46
CA LEU A 61 16.03 2.38 15.21
C LEU A 61 17.02 3.52 15.43
N PRO A 62 18.16 3.53 14.73
CA PRO A 62 19.06 4.68 14.70
C PRO A 62 18.30 5.97 14.33
N PRO A 63 18.51 7.10 15.04
CA PRO A 63 17.70 8.31 14.86
C PRO A 63 17.65 8.82 13.41
N LEU A 64 18.78 8.79 12.70
CA LEU A 64 18.85 9.23 11.31
C LEU A 64 18.08 8.28 10.37
N LEU A 65 18.16 6.98 10.62
CA LEU A 65 17.40 5.98 9.85
C LEU A 65 15.90 6.15 10.09
N ALA A 66 15.47 6.38 11.33
CA ALA A 66 14.08 6.62 11.67
C ALA A 66 13.49 7.82 10.91
N LEU A 67 14.22 8.94 10.84
CA LEU A 67 13.81 10.11 10.05
C LEU A 67 13.72 9.80 8.55
N GLY A 68 14.71 9.09 8.01
CA GLY A 68 14.72 8.67 6.61
C GLY A 68 13.55 7.75 6.26
N VAL A 69 13.32 6.72 7.07
CA VAL A 69 12.19 5.79 6.94
C VAL A 69 10.86 6.52 7.05
N ALA A 70 10.69 7.39 8.05
CA ALA A 70 9.46 8.17 8.20
C ALA A 70 9.18 9.04 6.97
N GLY A 71 10.20 9.74 6.46
CA GLY A 71 10.07 10.54 5.23
C GLY A 71 9.71 9.70 4.01
N LEU A 72 10.33 8.53 3.85
CA LEU A 72 10.01 7.60 2.76
C LEU A 72 8.62 6.98 2.88
N LEU A 73 8.14 6.69 4.09
CA LEU A 73 6.79 6.19 4.33
C LEU A 73 5.75 7.27 4.00
N VAL A 74 5.98 8.53 4.40
CA VAL A 74 5.11 9.66 4.02
C VAL A 74 5.10 9.84 2.50
N ALA A 75 6.28 9.85 1.86
CA ALA A 75 6.35 9.92 0.41
C ALA A 75 5.65 8.72 -0.25
N GLY A 76 5.82 7.52 0.28
CA GLY A 76 5.30 6.27 -0.28
C GLY A 76 3.79 6.09 -0.13
N PHE A 77 3.23 6.43 1.02
CA PHE A 77 1.80 6.26 1.30
C PHE A 77 0.95 7.50 0.99
N LEU A 78 1.55 8.69 0.87
CA LEU A 78 0.82 9.92 0.58
C LEU A 78 1.19 10.52 -0.77
N ALA A 79 2.46 10.85 -0.99
CA ALA A 79 2.87 11.57 -2.20
C ALA A 79 2.75 10.69 -3.46
N LEU A 80 3.20 9.44 -3.39
CA LEU A 80 3.18 8.52 -4.53
C LEU A 80 1.75 8.23 -5.00
N PRO A 81 0.77 7.91 -4.14
CA PRO A 81 -0.57 7.66 -4.65
C PRO A 81 -1.25 8.91 -5.22
N ILE A 82 -1.09 10.07 -4.56
CA ILE A 82 -1.62 11.35 -5.06
C ILE A 82 -1.08 11.69 -6.45
N TYR A 83 0.24 11.52 -6.65
CA TYR A 83 0.83 11.76 -7.95
C TYR A 83 0.43 10.68 -8.98
N GLY A 84 0.28 9.43 -8.53
CA GLY A 84 -0.19 8.31 -9.36
C GLY A 84 -1.55 8.56 -10.00
N PHE A 85 -2.47 9.25 -9.31
CA PHE A 85 -3.77 9.65 -9.85
C PHE A 85 -3.70 10.52 -11.11
N ARG A 86 -2.57 11.20 -11.36
CA ARG A 86 -2.34 11.97 -12.59
C ARG A 86 -1.94 11.12 -13.80
N MET A 87 -1.53 9.86 -13.58
CA MET A 87 -1.04 8.97 -14.63
C MET A 87 -2.07 7.98 -15.15
N VAL A 88 -3.12 7.74 -14.36
CA VAL A 88 -4.18 6.78 -14.61
C VAL A 88 -5.36 7.43 -15.34
N ASP A 89 -6.10 6.63 -16.10
CA ASP A 89 -7.37 7.04 -16.72
C ASP A 89 -8.55 6.97 -15.75
N ASP A 90 -9.71 7.47 -16.17
CA ASP A 90 -10.89 7.56 -15.31
C ASP A 90 -11.39 6.18 -14.85
N TYR A 91 -11.25 5.15 -15.68
CA TYR A 91 -11.56 3.77 -15.30
C TYR A 91 -10.65 3.26 -14.16
N GLN A 92 -9.33 3.43 -14.30
CA GLN A 92 -8.39 3.06 -13.24
C GLN A 92 -8.54 3.91 -11.97
N ARG A 93 -8.95 5.17 -12.11
CA ARG A 93 -9.26 6.04 -10.97
C ARG A 93 -10.45 5.53 -10.18
N GLU A 94 -11.53 5.13 -10.85
CA GLU A 94 -12.72 4.59 -10.21
C GLU A 94 -12.38 3.36 -9.37
N HIS A 95 -11.65 2.39 -9.92
CA HIS A 95 -11.18 1.23 -9.16
C HIS A 95 -10.33 1.62 -7.95
N SER A 96 -9.44 2.61 -8.12
CA SER A 96 -8.60 3.12 -7.04
C SER A 96 -9.45 3.73 -5.93
N PHE A 97 -10.47 4.53 -6.27
CA PHE A 97 -11.40 5.11 -5.30
C PHE A 97 -12.18 4.04 -4.52
N ILE A 98 -12.66 3.00 -5.20
CA ILE A 98 -13.33 1.88 -4.53
C ILE A 98 -12.37 1.16 -3.57
N GLY A 99 -11.12 0.93 -4.00
CA GLY A 99 -10.07 0.42 -3.12
C GLY A 99 -9.88 1.28 -1.86
N TYR A 100 -9.62 2.58 -2.02
CA TYR A 100 -9.44 3.48 -0.88
C TYR A 100 -10.64 3.52 0.06
N THR A 101 -11.85 3.53 -0.51
CA THR A 101 -13.10 3.54 0.25
C THR A 101 -13.25 2.26 1.06
N GLY A 102 -12.95 1.10 0.47
CA GLY A 102 -12.96 -0.19 1.16
C GLY A 102 -12.01 -0.23 2.35
N GLY A 103 -10.78 0.26 2.17
CA GLY A 103 -9.80 0.37 3.27
C GLY A 103 -10.26 1.29 4.39
N PHE A 104 -10.79 2.47 4.04
CA PHE A 104 -11.30 3.43 5.02
C PHE A 104 -12.48 2.87 5.83
N LEU A 105 -13.49 2.33 5.15
CA LEU A 105 -14.67 1.75 5.80
C LEU A 105 -14.29 0.57 6.71
N ALA A 106 -13.37 -0.27 6.26
CA ALA A 106 -12.88 -1.38 7.06
C ALA A 106 -12.22 -0.91 8.36
N VAL A 107 -11.38 0.12 8.32
CA VAL A 107 -10.77 0.68 9.54
C VAL A 107 -11.81 1.30 10.46
N MET A 108 -12.74 2.10 9.91
CA MET A 108 -13.81 2.75 10.67
C MET A 108 -14.74 1.76 11.37
N ALA A 109 -14.98 0.58 10.78
CA ALA A 109 -15.81 -0.46 11.38
C ALA A 109 -15.01 -1.41 12.29
N ALA A 110 -13.83 -1.85 11.85
CA ALA A 110 -13.08 -2.90 12.51
C ALA A 110 -12.47 -2.44 13.84
N PHE A 111 -11.94 -1.21 13.93
CA PHE A 111 -11.36 -0.73 15.19
C PHE A 111 -12.38 -0.68 16.34
N PRO A 112 -13.55 -0.02 16.23
CA PRO A 112 -14.52 0.00 17.31
C PRO A 112 -15.10 -1.39 17.62
N ALA A 113 -15.32 -2.22 16.60
CA ALA A 113 -15.77 -3.60 16.81
C ALA A 113 -14.73 -4.42 17.59
N TRP A 114 -13.45 -4.32 17.22
CA TRP A 114 -12.36 -4.99 17.92
C TRP A 114 -12.24 -4.47 19.36
N ALA A 115 -12.30 -3.17 19.58
CA ALA A 115 -12.27 -2.59 20.92
C ALA A 115 -13.43 -3.10 21.81
N ALA A 116 -14.64 -3.19 21.26
CA ALA A 116 -15.80 -3.76 21.97
C ALA A 116 -15.60 -5.25 22.30
N LEU A 117 -15.08 -6.05 21.36
CA LEU A 117 -14.77 -7.46 21.59
C LEU A 117 -13.67 -7.66 22.63
N HIS A 118 -12.65 -6.79 22.65
CA HIS A 118 -11.61 -6.81 23.67
C HIS A 118 -12.17 -6.49 25.06
N ALA A 119 -13.04 -5.47 25.17
CA ALA A 119 -13.74 -5.16 26.41
C ALA A 119 -14.60 -6.32 26.92
N GLY A 120 -15.13 -7.15 26.00
CA GLY A 120 -15.81 -8.41 26.33
C GLY A 120 -14.90 -9.60 26.62
N GLY A 121 -13.57 -9.45 26.55
CA GLY A 121 -12.60 -10.52 26.82
C GLY A 121 -12.42 -11.55 25.71
N PHE A 122 -12.94 -11.30 24.49
CA PHE A 122 -12.91 -12.27 23.39
C PHE A 122 -11.63 -12.26 22.57
N VAL A 123 -10.96 -11.12 22.47
CA VAL A 123 -9.79 -10.90 21.61
C VAL A 123 -8.72 -10.05 22.32
N PRO A 124 -7.46 -10.11 21.87
CA PRO A 124 -6.40 -9.24 22.38
C PRO A 124 -6.69 -7.76 22.14
N ALA A 125 -5.96 -6.89 22.84
CA ALA A 125 -6.08 -5.45 22.65
C ALA A 125 -5.75 -5.05 21.20
N PRO A 126 -6.52 -4.13 20.59
CA PRO A 126 -6.21 -3.64 19.25
C PRO A 126 -4.86 -2.92 19.22
N HIS A 127 -4.07 -3.16 18.18
CA HIS A 127 -2.75 -2.57 17.99
C HIS A 127 -2.63 -1.93 16.60
N ALA A 128 -1.74 -0.94 16.46
CA ALA A 128 -1.66 -0.11 15.26
C ALA A 128 -1.39 -0.92 13.97
N PHE A 129 -0.51 -1.92 14.03
CA PHE A 129 -0.21 -2.77 12.88
C PHE A 129 -1.40 -3.65 12.45
N GLY A 130 -2.22 -4.09 13.41
CA GLY A 130 -3.43 -4.85 13.13
C GLY A 130 -4.46 -4.00 12.38
N ILE A 131 -4.68 -2.76 12.83
CA ILE A 131 -5.57 -1.81 12.15
C ILE A 131 -5.04 -1.41 10.77
N PHE A 132 -3.73 -1.16 10.67
CA PHE A 132 -3.07 -0.89 9.39
C PHE A 132 -3.26 -2.05 8.41
N ALA A 133 -3.06 -3.29 8.85
CA ALA A 133 -3.26 -4.48 8.04
C ALA A 133 -4.72 -4.63 7.59
N VAL A 134 -5.70 -4.41 8.48
CA VAL A 134 -7.12 -4.44 8.12
C VAL A 134 -7.42 -3.44 6.99
N GLY A 135 -6.96 -2.20 7.14
CA GLY A 135 -7.17 -1.17 6.11
C GLY A 135 -6.52 -1.54 4.78
N PHE A 136 -5.28 -2.02 4.81
CA PHE A 136 -4.54 -2.36 3.59
C PHE A 136 -5.10 -3.59 2.88
N VAL A 137 -5.42 -4.65 3.63
CA VAL A 137 -6.02 -5.88 3.08
C VAL A 137 -7.40 -5.58 2.51
N ALA A 138 -8.25 -4.85 3.23
CA ALA A 138 -9.55 -4.46 2.71
C ALA A 138 -9.44 -3.59 1.46
N MET A 139 -8.49 -2.65 1.42
CA MET A 139 -8.20 -1.84 0.23
C MET A 139 -7.84 -2.71 -0.98
N CYS A 140 -6.94 -3.68 -0.80
CA CYS A 140 -6.56 -4.63 -1.85
C CYS A 140 -7.75 -5.47 -2.31
N LEU A 141 -8.54 -6.03 -1.38
CA LEU A 141 -9.71 -6.85 -1.71
C LEU A 141 -10.78 -6.06 -2.44
N SER A 142 -11.08 -4.84 -2.01
CA SER A 142 -12.03 -3.95 -2.68
C SER A 142 -11.54 -3.53 -4.06
N TYR A 143 -10.25 -3.24 -4.23
CA TYR A 143 -9.67 -2.98 -5.55
C TYR A 143 -9.76 -4.19 -6.49
N LEU A 144 -9.42 -5.39 -5.99
CA LEU A 144 -9.52 -6.63 -6.78
C LEU A 144 -10.96 -6.95 -7.16
N TYR A 145 -11.89 -6.74 -6.23
CA TYR A 145 -13.32 -6.87 -6.49
C TYR A 145 -13.78 -5.91 -7.58
N ALA A 146 -13.43 -4.62 -7.47
CA ALA A 146 -13.77 -3.61 -8.47
C ALA A 146 -13.22 -4.01 -9.85
N ARG A 147 -11.96 -4.42 -9.91
CA ARG A 147 -11.31 -4.86 -11.15
C ARG A 147 -11.95 -6.10 -11.78
N TRP A 148 -12.57 -6.97 -10.98
CA TRP A 148 -13.21 -8.17 -11.48
C TRP A 148 -14.66 -7.93 -11.92
N ARG A 149 -15.35 -6.94 -11.35
CA ARG A 149 -16.79 -6.74 -11.51
C ARG A 149 -17.19 -5.50 -12.31
N ILE A 150 -16.31 -4.51 -12.41
CA ILE A 150 -16.55 -3.20 -13.03
C ILE A 150 -15.55 -3.03 -14.18
#